data_AF-A0A7X8A9T9-F1
#
_entry.id   AF-A0A7X8A9T9-F1
#
_cell.length_a   1.000
_cell.length_b   1.000
_cell.length_c   1.000
_cell.angle_alpha   90.00
_cell.angle_beta   90.00
_cell.angle_gamma   90.00
#
_symmetry.space_group_name_H-M   'P 1'
#
loop_
_entity.id
_entity.type
_entity.pdbx_description
1 polymer ?
#
loop_
_entity_poly.entity_id
_entity_poly.type
_entity_poly.pdbx_seq_one_letter_code
_entity_poly.pdbx_strand_id
1 'polypeptide(L)' 'MMAMNANFLVKVTDAKLTDVQKALQEAGITIRSIIEVHKEETEAAAK' A
#
# COMPACT_ATOMS: atom_id res chain seq x y z
N MET A 1 27.83 -4.82 4.05
CA MET A 1 27.06 -3.56 4.14
C MET A 1 25.73 -3.92 4.79
N MET A 2 25.40 -3.40 5.97
CA MET A 2 24.09 -3.69 6.59
C MET A 2 23.00 -2.98 5.78
N ALA A 3 22.00 -3.72 5.31
CA ALA A 3 20.87 -3.12 4.60
C ALA A 3 20.08 -2.22 5.56
N MET A 4 19.96 -0.94 5.23
CA MET A 4 19.20 0.02 6.02
C MET A 4 17.70 -0.19 5.77
N ASN A 5 16.96 -0.41 6.85
CA ASN A 5 15.51 -0.60 6.78
C ASN A 5 14.83 0.76 6.84
N ALA A 6 14.12 1.14 5.78
CA ALA A 6 13.32 2.36 5.74
C ALA A 6 11.82 2.01 5.74
N ASN A 7 11.01 2.84 6.41
CA ASN A 7 9.56 2.76 6.42
C ASN A 7 8.99 3.93 5.62
N PHE A 8 8.04 3.64 4.73
CA PHE A 8 7.38 4.63 3.88
C PHE A 8 5.86 4.50 4.05
N LEU A 9 5.16 5.64 3.96
CA LEU A 9 3.70 5.69 3.96
C LEU A 9 3.24 6.07 2.55
N VAL A 10 2.40 5.22 1.95
CA VAL A 10 1.84 5.42 0.61
C VAL A 10 0.36 5.76 0.78
N LYS A 11 -0.07 6.93 0.28
CA LYS A 11 -1.48 7.30 0.19
C LYS A 11 -1.95 7.10 -1.24
N VAL A 12 -3.08 6.42 -1.41
CA VAL A 12 -3.67 6.08 -2.72
C VAL A 12 -5.14 6.48 -2.72
N THR A 13 -5.66 6.91 -3.88
CA THR A 13 -7.05 7.37 -4.00
C THR A 13 -7.99 6.25 -4.46
N ASP A 14 -7.52 5.33 -5.33
CA ASP A 14 -8.38 4.32 -5.97
C ASP A 14 -7.70 2.95 -6.12
N ALA A 15 -6.65 2.67 -5.35
CA ALA A 15 -5.93 1.41 -5.43
C ALA A 15 -6.38 0.44 -4.34
N LYS A 16 -6.66 -0.81 -4.70
CA LYS A 16 -6.79 -1.88 -3.71
C LYS A 16 -5.41 -2.24 -3.19
N LEU A 17 -5.36 -2.78 -1.98
CA LEU A 17 -4.12 -3.30 -1.39
C LEU A 17 -3.38 -4.28 -2.32
N THR A 18 -4.11 -5.08 -3.10
CA THR A 18 -3.54 -5.99 -4.12
C THR A 18 -2.84 -5.26 -5.25
N ASP A 19 -3.33 -4.09 -5.66
CA ASP A 19 -2.77 -3.32 -6.76
C ASP A 19 -1.48 -2.63 -6.30
N VAL A 20 -1.48 -2.10 -5.07
CA VAL A 20 -0.29 -1.52 -4.43
C VAL A 20 0.79 -2.59 -4.25
N GLN A 21 0.42 -3.79 -3.80
CA GLN A 21 1.36 -4.92 -3.68
C GLN A 21 2.02 -5.26 -5.01
N LYS A 22 1.23 -5.43 -6.07
CA LYS A 22 1.74 -5.76 -7.41
C LYS A 22 2.68 -4.69 -7.93
N ALA A 23 2.29 -3.42 -7.88
CA ALA A 23 3.11 -2.32 -8.38
C ALA A 23 4.48 -2.25 -7.69
N LEU A 24 4.52 -2.44 -6.37
CA LEU A 24 5.77 -2.46 -5.61
C LEU A 24 6.64 -3.68 -5.95
N GLN A 25 6.03 -4.86 -6.12
CA GLN A 25 6.75 -6.07 -6.53
C GLN A 25 7.31 -5.95 -7.96
N GLU A 26 6.53 -5.42 -8.90
CA GLU A 26 6.95 -5.16 -10.28
C GLU A 26 8.10 -4.15 -10.35
N ALA A 27 8.15 -3.19 -9.42
CA ALA A 27 9.27 -2.25 -9.25
C ALA A 27 10.51 -2.87 -8.57
N GLY A 28 10.48 -4.17 -8.24
CA GLY A 28 11.59 -4.87 -7.58
C GLY A 28 11.73 -4.54 -6.08
N ILE A 29 10.69 -3.97 -5.46
CA ILE A 29 10.69 -3.62 -4.04
C ILE A 29 10.21 -4.81 -3.22
N THR A 30 11.08 -5.30 -2.34
CA THR A 30 10.72 -6.37 -1.38
C THR A 30 9.90 -5.79 -0.22
N ILE A 31 8.60 -6.06 -0.24
CA ILE A 31 7.67 -5.68 0.82
C ILE A 31 7.84 -6.63 2.01
N ARG A 32 8.11 -6.08 3.20
CA ARG A 32 8.18 -6.87 4.44
C ARG A 32 6.87 -6.90 5.21
N SER A 33 6.14 -5.80 5.19
CA SER A 33 4.82 -5.66 5.80
C SER A 33 4.07 -4.53 5.13
N ILE A 34 2.74 -4.63 5.11
CA ILE A 34 1.83 -3.55 4.74
C ILE A 34 0.91 -3.35 5.93
N ILE A 35 0.79 -2.12 6.38
CA ILE A 35 -0.10 -1.74 7.48
C ILE A 35 -1.14 -0.80 6.90
N GLU A 36 -2.41 -1.21 6.93
CA GLU A 36 -3.53 -0.34 6.59
C GLU A 36 -3.78 0.58 7.79
N VAL A 37 -3.40 1.85 7.68
CA VAL A 37 -3.51 2.82 8.78
C VAL A 37 -4.88 3.48 8.82
N HIS A 38 -5.52 3.66 7.66
CA HIS A 38 -6.84 4.28 7.54
C HIS A 38 -7.46 3.91 6.18
N LYS A 39 -8.75 3.59 6.18
CA LYS A 39 -9.55 3.36 4.97
C LYS A 39 -10.75 4.28 5.03
N GLU A 40 -10.83 5.22 4.09
CA GLU A 40 -12.03 6.03 3.90
C GLU A 40 -13.04 5.20 3.12
N GLU A 41 -14.19 4.90 3.73
CA GLU A 41 -15.34 4.38 2.99
C GLU A 41 -15.98 5.56 2.26
N THR A 42 -15.78 5.65 0.94
CA THR A 42 -16.64 6.50 0.12
C THR A 42 -18.05 5.93 0.16
N GLU A 43 -18.96 6.60 0.87
CA GLU A 43 -20.42 6.36 0.85
C GLU A 43 -20.94 6.46 -0.60
N ALA A 44 -20.87 5.35 -1.33
CA ALA A 44 -21.57 5.16 -2.60
C ALA A 44 -22.40 3.86 -2.61
N ALA A 45 -22.62 3.26 -1.44
CA ALA A 45 -23.46 2.07 -1.26
C ALA A 45 -24.46 2.29 -0.12
N ALA A 46 -25.29 3.34 -0.25
CA ALA A 46 -26.54 3.45 0.47
C ALA A 46 -27.64 3.86 -0.52
N LYS A 47 -28.09 2.89 -1.31
CA LYS A 47 -29.42 2.84 -1.91
C LYS A 47 -29.85 1.40 -2.09
#